data_AF-A0A1Q9TNU2-F1
#
_entry.id   AF-A0A1Q9TNU2-F1
#
_cell.length_a   1.000
_cell.length_b   1.000
_cell.length_c   1.000
_cell.angle_alpha   90.00
_cell.angle_beta   90.00
_cell.angle_gamma   90.00
#
_symmetry.space_group_name_H-M   'P 1'
#
loop_
_entity.id
_entity.type
_entity.pdbx_description
1 polymer ?
#
loop_
_entity_poly.entity_id
_entity_poly.type
_entity_poly.pdbx_seq_one_letter_code
_entity_poly.pdbx_strand_id
1 'polypeptide(L)'
;MADMGHAMWHFDHAGTISMLHTRTRRNTWISSQIRETPTVTTVRTPAAVSLAALLALTACSGGGSLVYGFIEPVTEPVSSIEFRVPDELVELEEGYAEDRVFESITVSAVESDDPAGCAVEYEFDFADGGLERYREELENGLNGNATLDGRMARGLTGRDLEDIELSEDYSSAVVPLDCAASPSDDESTSRVAFSWVVGDETYILASVEVAAMQGGELFIHEPEVNGWELDTNGNWIQQ
;
A
#
# COMPACT_ATOMS: atom_id res chain seq x y z
N MET A 1 -5.16 -44.47 -1.10
CA MET A 1 -4.53 -44.87 -2.37
C MET A 1 -5.54 -44.67 -3.49
N ALA A 2 -5.50 -43.48 -4.10
CA ALA A 2 -6.12 -43.19 -5.39
C ALA A 2 -5.05 -42.48 -6.19
N ASP A 3 -4.84 -43.00 -7.39
CA ASP A 3 -3.72 -42.79 -8.29
C ASP A 3 -3.88 -41.50 -9.10
N MET A 4 -2.73 -41.06 -9.60
CA MET A 4 -2.34 -39.80 -10.21
C MET A 4 -3.08 -39.47 -11.52
N GLY A 5 -3.23 -38.18 -11.78
CA GLY A 5 -3.36 -37.62 -13.12
C GLY A 5 -2.18 -36.69 -13.40
N HIS A 6 -1.10 -37.23 -13.98
CA HIS A 6 0.04 -36.48 -14.50
C HIS A 6 -0.40 -35.62 -15.70
N ALA A 7 -0.22 -34.30 -15.61
CA ALA A 7 -0.32 -33.41 -16.76
C ALA A 7 0.99 -33.44 -17.54
N MET A 8 0.90 -33.87 -18.79
CA MET A 8 2.01 -33.95 -19.75
C MET A 8 2.00 -32.69 -20.61
N TRP A 9 3.05 -31.88 -20.51
CA TRP A 9 3.24 -30.68 -21.33
C TRP A 9 4.05 -31.02 -22.58
N HIS A 10 3.51 -30.68 -23.75
CA HIS A 10 4.22 -30.77 -25.03
C HIS A 10 4.45 -29.35 -25.54
N PHE A 11 5.71 -28.97 -25.76
CA PHE A 11 6.11 -27.67 -26.32
C PHE A 11 6.63 -27.89 -27.74
N ASP A 12 6.04 -27.20 -28.71
CA ASP A 12 6.57 -27.09 -30.07
C ASP A 12 7.22 -25.71 -30.29
N HIS A 13 8.33 -25.71 -31.03
CA HIS A 13 9.30 -24.61 -31.20
C HIS A 13 8.85 -23.45 -32.11
N ALA A 14 7.54 -23.20 -32.23
CA ALA A 14 7.01 -22.07 -33.00
C ALA A 14 5.83 -21.46 -32.25
N GLY A 15 6.11 -20.39 -31.48
CA GLY A 15 5.16 -19.72 -30.60
C GLY A 15 3.88 -19.29 -31.32
N THR A 16 2.83 -20.09 -31.18
CA THR A 16 1.45 -19.68 -31.44
C THR A 16 0.51 -20.50 -30.55
N ILE A 17 -0.08 -19.85 -29.55
CA ILE A 17 -1.12 -20.44 -28.69
C ILE A 17 -2.47 -20.23 -29.38
N SER A 18 -3.12 -21.31 -29.79
CA SER A 18 -4.52 -21.29 -30.24
C SER A 18 -5.41 -21.96 -29.19
N MET A 19 -6.31 -21.18 -28.58
CA MET A 19 -7.39 -21.72 -27.75
C MET A 19 -8.53 -22.23 -28.64
N LEU A 20 -8.79 -23.53 -28.61
CA LEU A 20 -10.04 -24.12 -29.09
C LEU A 20 -11.09 -24.07 -27.98
N HIS A 21 -12.10 -23.20 -28.14
CA HIS A 21 -13.33 -23.24 -27.35
C HIS A 21 -14.24 -24.37 -27.82
N THR A 22 -14.41 -25.42 -27.02
CA THR A 22 -15.45 -26.44 -27.21
C THR A 22 -16.79 -25.92 -26.66
N ARG A 23 -17.58 -25.28 -27.52
CA ARG A 23 -18.94 -24.83 -27.20
C ARG A 23 -19.94 -25.97 -27.41
N THR A 24 -20.29 -26.67 -26.34
CA THR A 24 -21.40 -27.65 -26.34
C THR A 24 -22.74 -26.91 -26.40
N ARG A 25 -23.33 -26.77 -27.60
CA ARG A 25 -24.74 -26.38 -27.78
C ARG A 25 -25.61 -27.63 -27.73
N ARG A 26 -26.58 -27.67 -26.81
CA ARG A 26 -27.75 -28.54 -26.92
C ARG A 26 -29.02 -27.79 -26.56
N ASN A 27 -30.04 -28.12 -27.36
CA ASN A 27 -31.47 -28.02 -27.12
C ASN A 27 -32.16 -26.73 -27.57
N THR A 28 -32.32 -26.69 -28.89
CA THR A 28 -33.53 -26.30 -29.60
C THR A 28 -34.78 -26.92 -28.96
N TRP A 29 -35.77 -26.10 -28.62
CA TRP A 29 -37.19 -26.47 -28.68
C TRP A 29 -37.93 -25.37 -29.42
N ILE A 30 -38.49 -25.77 -30.56
CA ILE A 30 -39.41 -25.01 -31.38
C ILE A 30 -40.81 -25.25 -30.79
N SER A 31 -41.50 -24.18 -30.44
CA SER A 31 -42.96 -24.17 -30.36
C SER A 31 -43.47 -22.91 -31.07
N SER A 32 -43.92 -23.11 -32.30
CA SER A 32 -44.77 -22.20 -33.04
C SER A 32 -46.19 -22.25 -32.47
N GLN A 33 -46.88 -21.12 -32.35
CA GLN A 33 -48.31 -21.03 -32.70
C GLN A 33 -48.65 -19.62 -33.23
N ILE A 34 -49.71 -19.63 -34.03
CA ILE A 34 -50.11 -18.71 -35.09
C ILE A 34 -51.00 -17.58 -34.55
N ARG A 35 -50.91 -16.42 -35.22
CA ARG A 35 -51.85 -15.27 -35.39
C ARG A 35 -53.11 -15.26 -34.53
N GLU A 36 -53.49 -14.07 -34.04
CA GLU A 36 -54.63 -13.26 -34.52
C GLU A 36 -54.45 -11.79 -34.09
N THR A 37 -54.83 -10.84 -34.95
CA THR A 37 -55.05 -9.42 -34.62
C THR A 37 -56.55 -9.16 -34.62
N PRO A 38 -57.06 -8.41 -33.62
CA PRO A 38 -57.98 -7.34 -33.97
C PRO A 38 -57.79 -6.05 -33.16
N THR A 39 -57.84 -4.94 -33.91
CA THR A 39 -58.55 -3.67 -33.66
C THR A 39 -58.61 -3.06 -32.26
N VAL A 40 -57.95 -1.91 -32.16
CA VAL A 40 -58.16 -0.71 -31.34
C VAL A 40 -59.42 -0.69 -30.45
N THR A 41 -59.21 -0.52 -29.13
CA THR A 41 -60.15 0.19 -28.26
C THR A 41 -59.36 0.97 -27.20
N THR A 42 -59.58 2.29 -27.18
CA THR A 42 -59.00 3.24 -26.22
C THR A 42 -59.53 2.96 -24.80
N VAL A 43 -58.63 2.73 -23.86
CA VAL A 43 -58.90 2.89 -22.42
C VAL A 43 -57.74 3.66 -21.81
N ARG A 44 -58.08 4.82 -21.22
CA ARG A 44 -57.20 5.68 -20.43
C ARG A 44 -56.98 5.07 -19.03
N THR A 45 -55.97 5.60 -18.35
CA THR A 45 -55.67 5.58 -16.89
C THR A 45 -54.80 4.41 -16.37
N PRO A 46 -54.03 4.59 -15.28
CA PRO A 46 -52.78 5.35 -15.20
C PRO A 46 -51.59 4.52 -14.64
N ALA A 47 -50.39 5.11 -14.68
CA ALA A 47 -49.26 4.91 -13.77
C ALA A 47 -48.71 3.48 -13.53
N ALA A 48 -47.54 3.21 -14.13
CA ALA A 48 -46.48 2.48 -13.45
C ALA A 48 -45.14 3.08 -13.89
N VAL A 49 -44.59 3.94 -13.03
CA VAL A 49 -43.24 4.48 -13.15
C VAL A 49 -42.29 3.34 -12.78
N SER A 50 -41.66 2.71 -13.76
CA SER A 50 -40.49 1.86 -13.53
C SER A 50 -39.24 2.69 -13.81
N LEU A 51 -38.84 3.50 -12.83
CA LEU A 51 -37.49 4.05 -12.79
C LEU A 51 -36.55 2.90 -12.39
N ALA A 52 -35.93 2.26 -13.38
CA ALA A 52 -34.72 1.49 -13.14
C ALA A 52 -33.58 2.49 -12.93
N ALA A 53 -33.31 2.83 -11.68
CA ALA A 53 -32.11 3.56 -11.31
C ALA A 53 -30.92 2.62 -11.52
N LEU A 54 -30.25 2.76 -12.68
CA LEU A 54 -28.90 2.25 -12.87
C LEU A 54 -27.99 3.09 -11.97
N LEU A 55 -27.77 2.60 -10.75
CA LEU A 55 -26.65 3.05 -9.91
C LEU A 55 -25.38 2.58 -10.59
N ALA A 56 -24.86 3.41 -11.50
CA ALA A 56 -23.47 3.34 -11.90
C ALA A 56 -22.66 3.64 -10.64
N LEU A 57 -22.12 2.60 -10.00
CA LEU A 57 -21.05 2.72 -9.02
C LEU A 57 -19.85 3.30 -9.77
N THR A 58 -19.76 4.64 -9.79
CA THR A 58 -18.49 5.31 -9.99
C THR A 58 -17.65 4.97 -8.78
N ALA A 59 -16.92 3.85 -8.85
CA ALA A 59 -15.78 3.62 -8.00
C ALA A 59 -14.81 4.77 -8.29
N CYS A 60 -14.80 5.77 -7.41
CA CYS A 60 -13.77 6.79 -7.38
C CYS A 60 -12.48 6.09 -6.93
N SER A 61 -11.77 5.46 -7.86
CA SER A 61 -10.33 5.26 -7.75
C SER A 61 -9.70 6.63 -7.97
N GLY A 62 -9.82 7.47 -6.94
CA GLY A 62 -9.30 8.82 -6.86
C GLY A 62 -8.42 8.98 -5.64
N GLY A 63 -7.68 7.93 -5.29
CA GLY A 63 -6.64 8.01 -4.28
C GLY A 63 -5.53 8.89 -4.82
N GLY A 64 -5.41 10.10 -4.29
CA GLY A 64 -4.29 10.99 -4.59
C GLY A 64 -2.99 10.40 -4.07
N SER A 65 -1.87 10.78 -4.69
CA SER A 65 -0.52 10.60 -4.16
C SER A 65 -0.01 11.95 -3.67
N LEU A 66 0.74 11.95 -2.57
CA LEU A 66 1.28 13.12 -1.90
C LEU A 66 2.76 12.91 -1.59
N VAL A 67 3.57 13.98 -1.69
CA VAL A 67 4.92 14.02 -1.11
C VAL A 67 4.86 14.76 0.23
N TYR A 68 5.28 14.12 1.31
CA TYR A 68 5.25 14.66 2.66
C TYR A 68 6.66 14.95 3.19
N GLY A 69 6.87 16.21 3.59
CA GLY A 69 8.16 16.73 4.04
C GLY A 69 8.25 17.09 5.53
N PHE A 70 7.33 16.62 6.38
CA PHE A 70 7.31 16.93 7.83
C PHE A 70 7.02 18.41 8.20
N ILE A 71 6.46 19.21 7.28
CA ILE A 71 6.24 20.65 7.48
C ILE A 71 4.76 21.01 7.71
N GLU A 72 3.83 20.38 7.01
CA GLU A 72 2.41 20.77 7.00
C GLU A 72 1.49 19.58 7.27
N PRO A 73 0.41 19.73 8.07
CA PRO A 73 -0.53 18.65 8.29
C PRO A 73 -1.26 18.27 7.00
N VAL A 74 -1.40 16.98 6.76
CA VAL A 74 -2.18 16.44 5.64
C VAL A 74 -3.64 16.35 6.06
N THR A 75 -4.51 17.03 5.31
CA THR A 75 -5.94 17.11 5.64
C THR A 75 -6.85 16.45 4.61
N GLU A 76 -6.31 16.12 3.44
CA GLU A 76 -7.05 15.43 2.39
C GLU A 76 -6.72 13.92 2.42
N PRO A 77 -7.73 13.05 2.25
CA PRO A 77 -7.49 11.61 2.19
C PRO A 77 -6.69 11.26 0.92
N VAL A 78 -5.62 10.50 1.10
CA VAL A 78 -4.74 10.01 0.04
C VAL A 78 -4.58 8.51 0.18
N SER A 79 -4.28 7.80 -0.89
CA SER A 79 -4.05 6.34 -0.82
C SER A 79 -2.57 5.97 -0.91
N SER A 80 -1.71 6.96 -1.13
CA SER A 80 -0.26 6.79 -1.23
C SER A 80 0.44 8.07 -0.77
N ILE A 81 1.46 7.93 0.08
CA ILE A 81 2.25 9.03 0.62
C ILE A 81 3.73 8.68 0.44
N GLU A 82 4.45 9.52 -0.27
CA GLU A 82 5.89 9.48 -0.35
C GLU A 82 6.49 10.42 0.70
N PHE A 83 7.21 9.86 1.66
CA PHE A 83 7.90 10.61 2.70
C PHE A 83 9.31 10.96 2.23
N ARG A 84 9.72 12.20 2.48
CA ARG A 84 11.09 12.68 2.22
C ARG A 84 11.53 13.65 3.29
N VAL A 85 12.79 13.58 3.70
CA VAL A 85 13.39 14.65 4.52
C VAL A 85 13.65 15.86 3.61
N PRO A 86 13.21 17.08 3.97
CA PRO A 86 13.43 18.28 3.15
C PRO A 86 14.92 18.55 2.91
N ASP A 87 15.29 18.95 1.69
CA ASP A 87 16.69 19.25 1.32
C ASP A 87 17.35 20.26 2.28
N GLU A 88 16.62 21.29 2.71
CA GLU A 88 17.11 22.27 3.71
C GLU A 88 17.58 21.58 5.00
N LEU A 89 16.81 20.61 5.50
CA LEU A 89 17.14 19.90 6.72
C LEU A 89 18.31 18.93 6.50
N VAL A 90 18.40 18.32 5.31
CA VAL A 90 19.56 17.50 4.92
C VAL A 90 20.83 18.35 4.88
N GLU A 91 20.77 19.58 4.36
CA GLU A 91 21.92 20.50 4.33
C GLU A 91 22.35 20.97 5.72
N LEU A 92 21.42 21.03 6.68
CA LEU A 92 21.69 21.46 8.05
C LEU A 92 22.25 20.34 8.95
N GLU A 93 21.94 19.08 8.65
CA GLU A 93 22.43 17.91 9.38
C GLU A 93 23.44 17.12 8.52
N GLU A 94 24.70 17.61 8.49
CA GLU A 94 25.77 17.03 7.66
C GLU A 94 25.95 15.52 7.90
N GLY A 95 25.85 15.07 9.16
CA GLY A 95 25.97 13.65 9.50
C GLY A 95 24.87 12.79 8.89
N TYR A 96 23.64 13.30 8.84
CA TYR A 96 22.55 12.64 8.14
C TYR A 96 22.78 12.64 6.62
N ALA A 97 23.23 13.75 6.06
CA ALA A 97 23.45 13.86 4.62
C ALA A 97 24.44 12.80 4.08
N GLU A 98 25.49 12.50 4.83
CA GLU A 98 26.53 11.54 4.44
C GLU A 98 26.12 10.07 4.66
N ASP A 99 25.41 9.79 5.75
CA ASP A 99 25.20 8.42 6.22
C ASP A 99 23.73 7.97 6.32
N ARG A 100 22.78 8.73 5.74
CA ARG A 100 21.36 8.35 5.68
C ARG A 100 21.15 6.99 5.02
N VAL A 101 20.11 6.30 5.48
CA VAL A 101 19.69 5.00 4.95
C VAL A 101 18.76 5.17 3.74
N PHE A 102 17.87 6.15 3.76
CA PHE A 102 16.82 6.32 2.76
C PHE A 102 16.91 7.66 2.02
N GLU A 103 16.62 7.65 0.72
CA GLU A 103 16.23 8.85 -0.03
C GLU A 103 14.76 9.18 0.20
N SER A 104 13.91 8.14 0.13
CA SER A 104 12.45 8.27 0.32
C SER A 104 11.84 6.96 0.80
N ILE A 105 10.66 7.04 1.40
CA ILE A 105 9.85 5.89 1.76
C ILE A 105 8.44 6.16 1.26
N THR A 106 7.88 5.29 0.43
CA THR A 106 6.49 5.41 -0.01
C THR A 106 5.63 4.42 0.77
N VAL A 107 4.50 4.90 1.30
CA VAL A 107 3.49 4.06 1.95
C VAL A 107 2.20 4.15 1.16
N SER A 108 1.68 3.01 0.73
CA SER A 108 0.44 2.90 -0.04
C SER A 108 -0.56 1.98 0.65
N ALA A 109 -1.84 2.34 0.64
CA ALA A 109 -2.88 1.43 1.11
C ALA A 109 -3.04 0.27 0.14
N VAL A 110 -3.08 -0.96 0.66
CA VAL A 110 -3.28 -2.19 -0.14
C VAL A 110 -4.40 -3.03 0.45
N GLU A 111 -4.92 -3.98 -0.34
CA GLU A 111 -5.92 -4.91 0.15
C GLU A 111 -5.32 -5.80 1.25
N SER A 112 -6.03 -5.94 2.37
CA SER A 112 -5.64 -6.84 3.45
C SER A 112 -6.16 -8.26 3.18
N ASP A 113 -5.37 -9.27 3.59
CA ASP A 113 -5.82 -10.66 3.62
C ASP A 113 -6.89 -10.90 4.70
N ASP A 114 -6.92 -10.06 5.76
CA ASP A 114 -8.02 -10.04 6.72
C ASP A 114 -9.12 -9.10 6.22
N PRO A 115 -10.34 -9.59 5.93
CA PRO A 115 -11.45 -8.74 5.48
C PRO A 115 -11.92 -7.71 6.52
N ALA A 116 -11.54 -7.87 7.78
CA ALA A 116 -11.78 -6.90 8.85
C ALA A 116 -10.59 -5.95 9.08
N GLY A 117 -9.43 -6.27 8.52
CA GLY A 117 -8.19 -5.51 8.69
C GLY A 117 -7.90 -4.56 7.54
N CYS A 118 -6.89 -3.74 7.77
CA CYS A 118 -6.26 -2.87 6.79
C CYS A 118 -4.84 -3.38 6.52
N ALA A 119 -4.21 -2.90 5.46
CA ALA A 119 -2.82 -3.18 5.18
C ALA A 119 -2.21 -2.00 4.43
N VAL A 120 -0.92 -1.79 4.65
CA VAL A 120 -0.13 -0.82 3.89
C VAL A 120 1.10 -1.50 3.32
N GLU A 121 1.48 -1.11 2.11
CA GLU A 121 2.73 -1.49 1.49
C GLU A 121 3.72 -0.34 1.65
N TYR A 122 4.92 -0.68 2.12
CA TYR A 122 6.09 0.18 2.13
C TYR A 122 6.93 -0.13 0.89
N GLU A 123 7.38 0.90 0.20
CA GLU A 123 8.43 0.85 -0.80
C GLU A 123 9.58 1.73 -0.32
N PHE A 124 10.78 1.14 -0.22
CA PHE A 124 11.97 1.80 0.31
C PHE A 124 12.92 2.20 -0.83
N ASP A 125 13.17 3.49 -0.95
CA ASP A 125 14.22 4.02 -1.83
C ASP A 125 15.46 4.33 -0.98
N PHE A 126 16.47 3.47 -1.09
CA PHE A 126 17.69 3.59 -0.29
C PHE A 126 18.63 4.65 -0.87
N ALA A 127 19.28 5.39 0.01
CA ALA A 127 20.41 6.25 -0.36
C ALA A 127 21.57 5.42 -0.90
N ASP A 128 22.50 6.06 -1.61
CA ASP A 128 23.69 5.38 -2.16
C ASP A 128 24.49 4.69 -1.03
N GLY A 129 24.59 3.36 -1.10
CA GLY A 129 25.20 2.53 -0.05
C GLY A 129 24.41 2.46 1.27
N GLY A 130 23.22 3.05 1.34
CA GLY A 130 22.39 3.13 2.55
C GLY A 130 21.94 1.76 3.05
N LEU A 131 21.48 0.90 2.13
CA LEU A 131 21.07 -0.46 2.45
C LEU A 131 22.24 -1.31 2.95
N GLU A 132 23.39 -1.25 2.26
CA GLU A 132 24.58 -2.00 2.64
C GLU A 132 25.09 -1.59 4.02
N ARG A 133 25.18 -0.28 4.27
CA ARG A 133 25.58 0.28 5.57
C ARG A 133 24.62 -0.16 6.68
N TYR A 134 23.31 -0.10 6.43
CA TYR A 134 22.30 -0.48 7.41
C TYR A 134 22.34 -1.97 7.73
N ARG A 135 22.47 -2.82 6.71
CA ARG A 135 22.62 -4.27 6.89
C ARG A 135 23.88 -4.60 7.67
N GLU A 136 25.02 -3.99 7.34
CA GLU A 136 26.29 -4.23 8.03
C GLU A 136 26.18 -3.90 9.52
N GLU A 137 25.59 -2.76 9.90
CA GLU A 137 25.35 -2.41 11.31
C GLU A 137 24.50 -3.48 12.02
N LEU A 138 23.35 -3.82 11.42
CA LEU A 138 22.43 -4.79 12.03
C LEU A 138 23.06 -6.17 12.15
N GLU A 139 23.85 -6.61 11.17
CA GLU A 139 24.62 -7.86 11.17
C GLU A 139 25.68 -7.86 12.28
N ASN A 140 26.44 -6.77 12.42
CA ASN A 140 27.46 -6.62 13.45
C ASN A 140 26.86 -6.68 14.87
N GLY A 141 25.65 -6.15 15.04
CA GLY A 141 24.90 -6.17 16.29
C GLY A 141 24.21 -7.50 16.62
N LEU A 142 24.20 -8.50 15.72
CA LEU A 142 23.48 -9.76 15.94
C LEU A 142 24.01 -10.54 17.14
N ASN A 143 23.10 -10.93 18.01
CA ASN A 143 23.37 -11.75 19.18
C ASN A 143 22.25 -12.78 19.41
N GLY A 144 22.59 -13.88 20.09
CA GLY A 144 21.60 -14.90 20.47
C GLY A 144 20.91 -15.55 19.26
N ASN A 145 19.59 -15.44 19.20
CA ASN A 145 18.73 -16.03 18.17
C ASN A 145 18.20 -15.01 17.14
N ALA A 146 18.64 -13.75 17.20
CA ALA A 146 18.21 -12.75 16.23
C ALA A 146 18.70 -13.10 14.83
N THR A 147 17.86 -12.89 13.83
CA THR A 147 18.21 -12.98 12.40
C THR A 147 18.34 -11.58 11.82
N LEU A 148 19.09 -11.45 10.71
CA LEU A 148 19.14 -10.20 9.97
C LEU A 148 17.73 -9.78 9.52
N ASP A 149 16.96 -10.70 8.92
CA ASP A 149 15.59 -10.42 8.46
C ASP A 149 14.68 -9.91 9.59
N GLY A 150 14.82 -10.47 10.80
CA GLY A 150 14.08 -10.01 11.97
C GLY A 150 14.44 -8.59 12.38
N ARG A 151 15.72 -8.22 12.28
CA ARG A 151 16.19 -6.86 12.55
C ARG A 151 15.81 -5.89 11.42
N MET A 152 15.88 -6.33 10.17
CA MET A 152 15.46 -5.55 9.01
C MET A 152 13.96 -5.25 9.10
N ALA A 153 13.11 -6.24 9.35
CA ALA A 153 11.67 -6.04 9.54
C ALA A 153 11.40 -4.94 10.60
N ARG A 154 12.02 -5.07 11.78
CA ARG A 154 11.83 -4.13 12.88
C ARG A 154 12.43 -2.75 12.60
N GLY A 155 13.57 -2.70 11.92
CA GLY A 155 14.24 -1.47 11.54
C GLY A 155 13.50 -0.66 10.49
N LEU A 156 12.97 -1.35 9.47
CA LEU A 156 12.29 -0.75 8.34
C LEU A 156 10.84 -0.35 8.65
N THR A 157 10.13 -1.13 9.45
CA THR A 157 8.66 -0.96 9.67
C THR A 157 8.26 -0.76 11.12
N GLY A 158 9.18 -0.96 12.08
CA GLY A 158 8.86 -1.00 13.51
C GLY A 158 8.17 -2.28 13.98
N ARG A 159 7.91 -3.26 13.09
CA ARG A 159 7.20 -4.51 13.38
C ARG A 159 8.13 -5.73 13.34
N ASP A 160 7.75 -6.78 14.06
CA ASP A 160 8.51 -8.03 14.04
C ASP A 160 8.24 -8.80 12.73
N LEU A 161 9.22 -9.58 12.25
CA LEU A 161 9.13 -10.28 10.95
C LEU A 161 7.95 -11.25 10.83
N GLU A 162 7.45 -11.76 11.96
CA GLU A 162 6.29 -12.66 11.97
C GLU A 162 4.96 -11.96 11.71
N ASP A 163 4.94 -10.62 11.82
CA ASP A 163 3.74 -9.81 11.66
C ASP A 163 3.64 -9.16 10.27
N ILE A 164 4.67 -9.29 9.42
CA ILE A 164 4.76 -8.59 8.13
C ILE A 164 5.21 -9.52 7.01
N GLU A 165 4.97 -9.10 5.76
CA GLU A 165 5.58 -9.71 4.59
C GLU A 165 6.73 -8.83 4.10
N LEU A 166 7.96 -9.26 4.36
CA LEU A 166 9.17 -8.53 3.94
C LEU A 166 9.73 -9.14 2.64
N SER A 167 10.02 -8.30 1.65
CA SER A 167 10.71 -8.71 0.42
C SER A 167 12.13 -9.22 0.69
N GLU A 168 12.60 -10.19 -0.11
CA GLU A 168 13.93 -10.80 0.07
C GLU A 168 15.09 -9.80 -0.15
N ASP A 169 14.87 -8.77 -0.96
CA ASP A 169 15.84 -7.69 -1.23
C ASP A 169 15.62 -6.46 -0.34
N TYR A 170 14.63 -6.50 0.56
CA TYR A 170 14.23 -5.42 1.46
C TYR A 170 13.77 -4.14 0.76
N SER A 171 13.42 -4.21 -0.52
CA SER A 171 12.91 -3.06 -1.29
C SER A 171 11.46 -2.69 -0.93
N SER A 172 10.69 -3.66 -0.40
CA SER A 172 9.32 -3.44 0.06
C SER A 172 8.92 -4.31 1.25
N ALA A 173 7.85 -3.91 1.94
CA ALA A 173 7.19 -4.70 2.97
C ALA A 173 5.67 -4.45 3.01
N VAL A 174 4.86 -5.48 3.20
CA VAL A 174 3.43 -5.34 3.49
C VAL A 174 3.20 -5.48 5.00
N VAL A 175 2.58 -4.47 5.58
CA VAL A 175 2.30 -4.37 7.02
C VAL A 175 0.78 -4.42 7.25
N PRO A 176 0.26 -5.52 7.80
CA PRO A 176 -1.12 -5.59 8.29
C PRO A 176 -1.34 -4.62 9.46
N LEU A 177 -2.49 -3.94 9.45
CA LEU A 177 -2.90 -2.98 10.47
C LEU A 177 -4.36 -3.20 10.86
N ASP A 178 -4.70 -2.81 12.08
CA ASP A 178 -6.09 -2.52 12.41
C ASP A 178 -6.53 -1.28 11.63
N CYS A 179 -7.77 -1.28 11.12
CA CYS A 179 -8.29 -0.12 10.43
C CYS A 179 -8.62 0.99 11.43
N ALA A 180 -8.13 2.20 11.15
CA ALA A 180 -8.48 3.40 11.89
C ALA A 180 -10.00 3.66 11.85
N ALA A 181 -10.58 3.95 13.01
CA ALA A 181 -12.00 4.27 13.12
C ALA A 181 -12.33 5.68 12.61
N SER A 182 -11.33 6.57 12.52
CA SER A 182 -11.47 7.94 12.05
C SER A 182 -10.11 8.53 11.60
N PRO A 183 -10.10 9.64 10.86
CA PRO A 183 -8.85 10.35 10.47
C PRO A 183 -7.96 10.82 11.64
N SER A 184 -8.49 10.85 12.86
CA SER A 184 -7.76 11.28 14.06
C SER A 184 -7.42 10.11 15.00
N ASP A 185 -7.63 8.87 14.55
CA ASP A 185 -7.31 7.66 15.31
C ASP A 185 -5.81 7.37 15.16
N ASP A 186 -5.07 7.60 16.23
CA ASP A 186 -3.62 7.42 16.35
C ASP A 186 -3.24 6.13 17.10
N GLU A 187 -4.21 5.26 17.43
CA GLU A 187 -3.93 4.00 18.13
C GLU A 187 -3.54 2.88 17.16
N SER A 188 -3.99 2.95 15.90
CA SER A 188 -3.81 1.91 14.88
C SER A 188 -2.89 2.38 13.76
N THR A 189 -1.62 2.63 14.10
CA THR A 189 -0.64 3.21 13.17
C THR A 189 0.52 2.28 12.83
N SER A 190 1.25 2.65 11.78
CA SER A 190 2.55 2.10 11.43
C SER A 190 3.58 3.22 11.28
N ARG A 191 4.77 3.01 11.82
CA ARG A 191 5.82 4.02 11.84
C ARG A 191 6.54 4.11 10.50
N VAL A 192 6.84 5.34 10.08
CA VAL A 192 7.84 5.66 9.05
C VAL A 192 8.97 6.41 9.75
N ALA A 193 10.22 5.99 9.54
CA ALA A 193 11.37 6.62 10.18
C ALA A 193 12.54 6.77 9.20
N PHE A 194 13.14 7.95 9.19
CA PHE A 194 14.36 8.26 8.45
C PHE A 194 15.55 8.17 9.39
N SER A 195 16.43 7.22 9.11
CA SER A 195 17.60 6.93 9.93
C SER A 195 18.91 7.16 9.18
N TRP A 196 19.99 7.25 9.95
CA TRP A 196 21.36 7.23 9.47
C TRP A 196 22.24 6.41 10.41
N VAL A 197 23.36 5.91 9.89
CA VAL A 197 24.24 4.99 10.64
C VAL A 197 25.61 5.63 10.84
N VAL A 198 26.05 5.77 12.09
CA VAL A 198 27.39 6.26 12.43
C VAL A 198 28.14 5.19 13.20
N GLY A 199 29.16 4.61 12.59
CA GLY A 199 29.87 3.47 13.17
C GLY A 199 28.91 2.26 13.32
N ASP A 200 28.69 1.83 14.55
CA ASP A 200 27.82 0.69 14.89
C ASP A 200 26.50 1.15 15.54
N GLU A 201 26.10 2.42 15.35
CA GLU A 201 24.89 3.00 15.94
C GLU A 201 23.97 3.56 14.85
N THR A 202 22.68 3.26 14.95
CA THR A 202 21.61 3.83 14.13
C THR A 202 20.92 4.98 14.88
N TYR A 203 20.80 6.13 14.23
CA TYR A 203 20.07 7.31 14.74
C TYR A 203 18.86 7.61 13.86
N ILE A 204 17.82 8.22 14.43
CA ILE A 204 16.60 8.63 13.71
C ILE A 204 16.61 10.16 13.60
N LEU A 205 16.43 10.70 12.39
CA LEU A 205 16.25 12.14 12.17
C LEU A 205 14.80 12.53 12.28
N ALA A 206 13.95 11.86 11.50
CA ALA A 206 12.55 12.19 11.39
C ALA A 206 11.73 10.91 11.49
N SER A 207 10.57 11.00 12.13
CA SER A 207 9.59 9.91 12.11
C SER A 207 8.18 10.43 12.13
N VAL A 208 7.26 9.56 11.71
CA VAL A 208 5.84 9.86 11.62
C VAL A 208 5.05 8.56 11.65
N GLU A 209 3.83 8.63 12.14
CA GLU A 209 2.91 7.50 12.23
C GLU A 209 1.87 7.58 11.12
N VAL A 210 1.55 6.45 10.48
CA VAL A 210 0.59 6.36 9.38
C VAL A 210 -0.56 5.45 9.77
N ALA A 211 -1.78 5.96 9.68
CA ALA A 211 -3.00 5.18 9.89
C ALA A 211 -3.69 4.90 8.55
N ALA A 212 -4.36 3.76 8.44
CA ALA A 212 -5.14 3.37 7.26
C ALA A 212 -6.61 3.13 7.63
N MET A 213 -7.54 3.67 6.83
CA MET A 213 -8.97 3.40 6.96
C MET A 213 -9.42 2.31 5.98
N GLN A 214 -10.59 1.71 6.25
CA GLN A 214 -11.13 0.60 5.44
C GLN A 214 -11.37 0.95 3.95
N GLY A 215 -11.49 2.24 3.61
CA GLY A 215 -11.62 2.71 2.22
C GLY A 215 -10.28 2.88 1.49
N GLY A 216 -9.15 2.61 2.16
CA GLY A 216 -7.80 2.80 1.63
C GLY A 216 -7.28 4.23 1.78
N GLU A 217 -7.93 5.07 2.59
CA GLU A 217 -7.44 6.40 2.94
C GLU A 217 -6.35 6.31 4.01
N LEU A 218 -5.26 7.05 3.81
CA LEU A 218 -4.12 7.18 4.71
C LEU A 218 -4.13 8.53 5.43
N PHE A 219 -3.72 8.51 6.69
CA PHE A 219 -3.62 9.69 7.55
C PHE A 219 -2.28 9.72 8.27
N ILE A 220 -1.80 10.94 8.54
CA ILE A 220 -0.49 11.20 9.14
C ILE A 220 -0.69 11.67 10.58
N HIS A 221 0.06 11.05 11.49
CA HIS A 221 0.04 11.31 12.92
C HIS A 221 1.46 11.56 13.44
N GLU A 222 1.55 12.41 14.47
CA GLU A 222 2.76 12.60 15.28
C GLU A 222 4.07 12.79 14.47
N PRO A 223 4.14 13.72 13.51
CA PRO A 223 5.40 14.01 12.85
C PRO A 223 6.40 14.60 13.85
N GLU A 224 7.58 14.00 13.93
CA GLU A 224 8.67 14.39 14.80
C GLU A 224 9.96 14.53 13.98
N VAL A 225 10.72 15.60 14.24
CA VAL A 225 12.08 15.78 13.74
C VAL A 225 13.00 16.04 14.93
N ASN A 226 13.93 15.12 15.17
CA ASN A 226 14.79 15.12 16.35
C ASN A 226 15.76 16.30 16.31
N GLY A 227 15.68 17.15 17.33
CA GLY A 227 16.58 18.31 17.47
C GLY A 227 16.20 19.52 16.60
N TRP A 228 15.10 19.46 15.86
CA TRP A 228 14.67 20.52 14.95
C TRP A 228 13.19 20.86 15.13
N GLU A 229 12.83 22.12 14.94
CA GLU A 229 11.44 22.58 14.86
C GLU A 229 11.31 23.69 13.81
N LEU A 230 10.09 23.96 13.37
CA LEU A 230 9.82 25.07 12.46
C LEU A 230 9.52 26.35 13.25
N ASP A 231 10.19 27.45 12.88
CA ASP A 231 9.84 28.78 13.38
C ASP A 231 8.50 29.28 12.78
N THR A 232 8.01 30.43 13.24
CA THR A 232 6.76 31.01 12.72
C THR A 232 6.81 31.41 11.23
N ASN A 233 7.99 31.42 10.62
CA ASN A 233 8.20 31.72 9.21
C ASN A 233 8.39 30.44 8.37
N GLY A 234 8.34 29.27 8.98
CA GLY A 234 8.54 27.98 8.32
C GLY A 234 10.01 27.63 8.05
N ASN A 235 10.96 28.21 8.78
CA ASN A 235 12.38 27.83 8.70
C ASN A 235 12.72 26.79 9.79
N TRP A 236 13.59 25.83 9.47
CA TRP A 236 14.11 24.90 10.47
C TRP A 236 15.05 25.62 11.45
N ILE A 237 14.79 25.43 12.75
CA ILE A 237 15.64 25.91 13.85
C ILE A 237 15.99 24.74 14.77
N GLN A 238 17.20 24.77 15.32
CA GLN A 238 17.66 23.76 16.27
C GLN A 238 17.04 24.02 17.66
N GLN A 239 16.52 22.97 18.29
CA GLN A 239 15.89 23.02 19.62
C GLN A 239 16.89 23.29 20.76
#